data_AF-A0A1F3EWL2-F1
#
_entry.id   AF-A0A1F3EWL2-F1
#
_cell.length_a   1.000
_cell.length_b   1.000
_cell.length_c   1.000
_cell.angle_alpha   90.00
_cell.angle_beta   90.00
_cell.angle_gamma   90.00
#
_symmetry.space_group_name_H-M   'P 1'
#
loop_
_entity.id
_entity.type
_entity.pdbx_description
1 polymer ?
#
loop_
_entity_poly.entity_id
_entity_poly.type
_entity_poly.pdbx_seq_one_letter_code
_entity_poly.pdbx_strand_id
1 'polypeptide(L)'
;MALDSVIFDNTVFNYFLRLKTVNLELICRSLIKEKVLIPSQIVVEMERLAQIEPQFLPKINKWIELSYRKSFYQFCDTFDSIIFETVSKKLDIGEAGAIAQAEKTRVRWFISDDIKNLPFITQNYNNIRVYSIYFLICLADISGLLADYNVVIKEFLAIRKYSYFNSKTRKQFKASLRYEYTEALKLYGISYNKKLISRKTSIDTILKN
;
A
#
# COMPACT_ATOMS: atom_id res chain seq x y z
N MET A 1 15.86 -4.09 -8.10
CA MET A 1 15.02 -5.30 -7.87
C MET A 1 13.56 -4.91 -7.96
N ALA A 2 12.67 -5.84 -8.34
CA ALA A 2 11.22 -5.61 -8.44
C ALA A 2 10.46 -6.64 -7.59
N LEU A 3 9.32 -6.24 -7.01
CA LEU A 3 8.31 -7.13 -6.44
C LEU A 3 7.74 -8.00 -7.59
N ASP A 4 7.46 -9.29 -7.36
CA ASP A 4 6.93 -10.17 -8.42
C ASP A 4 5.50 -9.75 -8.82
N SER A 5 4.52 -10.30 -8.11
CA SER A 5 3.11 -9.90 -8.15
C SER A 5 2.73 -9.32 -6.77
N VAL A 6 1.81 -8.36 -6.74
CA VAL A 6 1.39 -7.66 -5.50
C VAL A 6 -0.13 -7.59 -5.43
N ILE A 7 -0.71 -7.73 -4.24
CA ILE A 7 -2.13 -7.43 -3.99
C ILE A 7 -2.25 -6.08 -3.30
N PHE A 8 -3.15 -5.24 -3.80
CA PHE A 8 -3.55 -3.99 -3.13
C PHE A 8 -4.91 -4.17 -2.48
N ASP A 9 -5.07 -3.64 -1.27
CA ASP A 9 -6.40 -3.41 -0.68
C ASP A 9 -7.00 -2.08 -1.16
N ASN A 10 -8.21 -1.79 -0.69
CA ASN A 10 -8.91 -0.52 -0.87
C ASN A 10 -8.15 0.70 -0.34
N THR A 11 -7.46 0.57 0.80
CA THR A 11 -6.77 1.70 1.43
C THR A 11 -5.67 2.24 0.54
N VAL A 12 -4.97 1.38 -0.19
CA VAL A 12 -3.98 1.76 -1.20
C VAL A 12 -4.59 2.68 -2.26
N PHE A 13 -5.77 2.35 -2.79
CA PHE A 13 -6.43 3.18 -3.81
C PHE A 13 -6.75 4.59 -3.32
N ASN A 14 -7.12 4.73 -2.05
CA ASN A 14 -7.35 6.05 -1.46
C ASN A 14 -6.08 6.95 -1.57
N TYR A 15 -4.89 6.38 -1.40
CA TYR A 15 -3.64 7.12 -1.63
C TYR A 15 -3.36 7.40 -3.11
N PHE A 16 -3.70 6.46 -4.00
CA PHE A 16 -3.59 6.68 -5.45
C PHE A 16 -4.37 7.88 -5.95
N LEU A 17 -5.51 8.16 -5.32
CA LEU A 17 -6.34 9.29 -5.68
C LEU A 17 -5.78 10.61 -5.12
N ARG A 18 -5.22 10.58 -3.90
CA ARG A 18 -4.91 11.77 -3.11
C ARG A 18 -3.44 12.22 -3.12
N LEU A 19 -2.47 11.33 -3.37
CA LEU A 19 -1.08 11.72 -3.58
C LEU A 19 -0.96 12.41 -4.94
N LYS A 20 -0.64 13.70 -4.95
CA LYS A 20 -0.67 14.53 -6.17
C LYS A 20 0.71 14.62 -6.82
N THR A 21 1.75 14.57 -6.01
CA THR A 21 3.14 14.74 -6.42
C THR A 21 3.77 13.47 -6.96
N VAL A 22 3.02 12.37 -6.94
CA VAL A 22 3.51 11.04 -7.29
C VAL A 22 2.72 10.46 -8.46
N ASN A 23 3.43 10.03 -9.50
CA ASN A 23 2.85 9.18 -10.52
C ASN A 23 2.90 7.72 -10.04
N LEU A 24 1.90 7.31 -9.26
CA LEU A 24 1.87 5.96 -8.68
C LEU A 24 1.73 4.85 -9.72
N GLU A 25 1.15 5.15 -10.90
CA GLU A 25 1.13 4.22 -12.03
C GLU A 25 2.56 3.91 -12.50
N LEU A 26 3.38 4.95 -12.71
CA LEU A 26 4.79 4.81 -13.08
C LEU A 26 5.59 4.06 -12.01
N ILE A 27 5.38 4.38 -10.73
CA ILE A 27 6.04 3.70 -9.62
C ILE A 27 5.71 2.21 -9.62
N CYS A 28 4.43 1.86 -9.73
CA CYS A 28 4.04 0.45 -9.75
C CYS A 28 4.69 -0.28 -10.91
N ARG A 29 4.62 0.27 -12.14
CA ARG A 29 5.22 -0.35 -13.32
C ARG A 29 6.74 -0.47 -13.25
N SER A 30 7.39 0.38 -12.46
CA SER A 30 8.85 0.34 -12.26
C SER A 30 9.27 -0.63 -11.16
N LEU A 31 8.44 -0.79 -10.13
CA LEU A 31 8.76 -1.58 -8.94
C LEU A 31 8.16 -2.98 -8.93
N ILE A 32 7.14 -3.25 -9.74
CA ILE A 32 6.40 -4.52 -9.78
C ILE A 32 6.60 -5.15 -11.15
N LYS A 33 7.05 -6.39 -11.15
CA LYS A 33 7.53 -7.10 -12.35
C LYS A 33 6.39 -7.67 -13.17
N GLU A 34 5.42 -8.31 -12.52
CA GLU A 34 4.39 -9.08 -13.19
C GLU A 34 3.09 -8.30 -13.23
N LYS A 35 2.43 -8.16 -12.07
CA LYS A 35 1.09 -7.58 -11.99
C LYS A 35 0.71 -7.14 -10.59
N VAL A 36 -0.24 -6.23 -10.57
CA VAL A 36 -1.00 -5.81 -9.39
C VAL A 36 -2.35 -6.49 -9.46
N LEU A 37 -2.66 -7.31 -8.47
CA LEU A 37 -3.95 -7.94 -8.29
C LEU A 37 -4.86 -7.03 -7.48
N ILE A 38 -6.10 -6.87 -7.96
CA ILE A 38 -7.11 -5.99 -7.38
C ILE A 38 -8.36 -6.84 -7.10
N PRO A 39 -8.63 -7.19 -5.83
CA PRO A 39 -9.87 -7.82 -5.43
C PRO A 39 -11.11 -7.06 -5.92
N SER A 40 -12.11 -7.78 -6.44
CA SER A 40 -13.34 -7.19 -6.99
C SER A 40 -14.11 -6.35 -5.97
N GLN A 41 -14.00 -6.68 -4.68
CA GLN A 41 -14.61 -5.92 -3.58
C GLN A 41 -14.14 -4.47 -3.54
N ILE A 42 -12.90 -4.20 -3.99
CA ILE A 42 -12.34 -2.85 -4.02
C ILE A 42 -13.02 -1.97 -5.07
N VAL A 43 -13.46 -2.56 -6.19
CA VAL A 43 -14.18 -1.80 -7.24
C VAL A 43 -15.45 -1.18 -6.68
N VAL A 44 -16.21 -1.97 -5.92
CA VAL A 44 -17.44 -1.52 -5.27
C VAL A 44 -17.16 -0.34 -4.34
N GLU A 45 -16.05 -0.39 -3.60
CA GLU A 45 -15.65 0.72 -2.74
C GLU A 45 -15.18 1.95 -3.51
N MET A 46 -14.48 1.77 -4.63
CA MET A 46 -14.08 2.86 -5.52
C MET A 46 -15.30 3.54 -6.15
N GLU A 47 -16.28 2.77 -6.61
CA GLU A 47 -17.54 3.30 -7.13
C GLU A 47 -18.29 4.10 -6.05
N ARG A 48 -18.36 3.58 -4.81
CA ARG A 48 -18.93 4.31 -3.68
C ARG A 48 -18.17 5.60 -3.39
N LEU A 49 -16.85 5.56 -3.43
CA LEU A 49 -16.02 6.75 -3.23
C LEU A 49 -16.25 7.80 -4.33
N ALA A 50 -16.47 7.38 -5.58
CA ALA A 50 -16.77 8.28 -6.68
C ALA A 50 -18.10 9.04 -6.49
N GLN A 51 -19.07 8.44 -5.80
CA GLN A 51 -20.33 9.11 -5.43
C GLN A 51 -20.13 10.15 -4.32
N ILE A 52 -19.24 9.88 -3.36
CA ILE A 52 -18.98 10.75 -2.20
C ILE A 52 -18.02 11.89 -2.58
N GLU A 53 -17.04 11.62 -3.43
CA GLU A 53 -16.00 12.55 -3.88
C GLU A 53 -15.91 12.60 -5.41
N PRO A 54 -16.88 13.24 -6.09
CA PRO A 54 -16.99 13.25 -7.56
C PRO A 54 -15.74 13.79 -8.28
N GLN A 55 -14.94 14.62 -7.62
CA GLN A 55 -13.66 15.11 -8.15
C GLN A 55 -12.67 13.98 -8.50
N PHE A 56 -12.82 12.79 -7.90
CA PHE A 56 -11.98 11.63 -8.19
C PHE A 56 -12.54 10.73 -9.28
N LEU A 57 -13.77 10.95 -9.76
CA LEU A 57 -14.42 10.11 -10.76
C LEU A 57 -13.56 9.89 -12.02
N PRO A 58 -12.89 10.91 -12.62
CA PRO A 58 -12.03 10.68 -13.79
C PRO A 58 -10.85 9.75 -13.49
N LYS A 59 -10.24 9.88 -12.29
CA LYS A 59 -9.13 9.01 -11.87
C LYS A 59 -9.63 7.59 -11.61
N ILE A 60 -10.76 7.44 -10.93
CA ILE A 60 -11.39 6.15 -10.64
C ILE A 60 -11.75 5.41 -11.93
N ASN A 61 -12.38 6.08 -12.89
CA ASN A 61 -12.72 5.50 -14.19
C ASN A 61 -11.47 5.05 -14.95
N LYS A 62 -10.42 5.89 -15.00
CA LYS A 62 -9.13 5.49 -15.60
C LYS A 62 -8.57 4.24 -14.92
N TRP A 63 -8.64 4.17 -13.59
CA TRP A 63 -8.17 3.02 -12.84
C TRP A 63 -8.92 1.73 -13.16
N ILE A 64 -10.25 1.79 -13.13
CA ILE A 64 -11.13 0.68 -13.50
C ILE A 64 -10.86 0.21 -14.93
N GLU A 65 -10.67 1.14 -15.86
CA GLU A 65 -10.33 0.82 -17.25
C GLU A 65 -8.97 0.11 -17.35
N LEU A 66 -7.94 0.62 -16.65
CA LEU A 66 -6.61 0.02 -16.62
C LEU A 66 -6.63 -1.43 -16.10
N SER A 67 -7.51 -1.74 -15.15
CA SER A 67 -7.64 -3.06 -14.55
C SER A 67 -8.50 -4.05 -15.36
N TYR A 68 -9.38 -3.57 -16.23
CA TYR A 68 -10.09 -4.43 -17.19
C TYR A 68 -9.26 -4.84 -18.40
N ARG A 69 -8.22 -4.06 -18.76
CA ARG A 69 -7.35 -4.36 -19.92
C ARG A 69 -6.43 -5.58 -19.74
N LYS A 70 -6.58 -6.38 -18.68
CA LYS A 70 -5.92 -7.68 -18.40
C LYS A 70 -4.39 -7.72 -18.65
N SER A 71 -3.68 -6.62 -18.41
CA SER A 71 -2.23 -6.57 -18.60
C SER A 71 -1.49 -6.54 -17.26
N PHE A 72 -1.47 -5.37 -16.63
CA PHE A 72 -0.66 -5.12 -15.44
C PHE A 72 -1.48 -4.98 -14.17
N TYR A 73 -2.60 -4.27 -14.24
CA TYR A 73 -3.61 -4.29 -13.17
C TYR A 73 -4.61 -5.38 -13.53
N GLN A 74 -4.72 -6.41 -12.69
CA GLN A 74 -5.59 -7.55 -12.93
C GLN A 74 -6.68 -7.54 -11.88
N PHE A 75 -7.93 -7.39 -12.34
CA PHE A 75 -9.07 -7.68 -11.49
C PHE A 75 -9.14 -9.17 -11.14
N CYS A 76 -9.38 -9.43 -9.87
CA CYS A 76 -9.53 -10.75 -9.32
C CYS A 76 -10.92 -10.90 -8.71
N ASP A 77 -11.75 -11.72 -9.35
CA ASP A 77 -13.11 -12.04 -8.96
C ASP A 77 -13.24 -13.44 -8.33
N THR A 78 -12.14 -14.20 -8.26
CA THR A 78 -12.14 -15.54 -7.70
C THR A 78 -11.07 -15.71 -6.62
N PHE A 79 -11.52 -15.97 -5.40
CA PHE A 79 -10.69 -16.23 -4.21
C PHE A 79 -10.91 -17.66 -3.70
N ASP A 80 -10.12 -18.09 -2.71
CA ASP A 80 -10.36 -19.34 -1.99
C ASP A 80 -11.53 -19.15 -1.01
N SER A 81 -12.65 -19.83 -1.25
CA SER A 81 -13.88 -19.64 -0.46
C SER A 81 -13.75 -20.14 0.97
N ILE A 82 -12.93 -21.16 1.24
CA ILE A 82 -12.74 -21.74 2.57
C ILE A 82 -11.92 -20.75 3.42
N ILE A 83 -10.85 -20.23 2.84
CA ILE A 83 -10.02 -19.21 3.47
C ILE A 83 -10.85 -17.94 3.70
N PHE A 84 -11.61 -17.50 2.69
CA PHE A 84 -12.46 -16.32 2.80
C PHE A 84 -13.44 -16.44 3.97
N GLU A 85 -14.20 -17.53 4.07
CA GLU A 85 -15.17 -17.74 5.17
C GLU A 85 -14.50 -17.77 6.55
N THR A 86 -13.27 -18.28 6.62
CA THR A 86 -12.51 -18.32 7.87
C THR A 86 -12.02 -16.94 8.28
N VAL A 87 -11.51 -16.16 7.32
CA VAL A 87 -10.93 -14.84 7.56
C VAL A 87 -12.02 -13.78 7.77
N SER A 88 -13.14 -13.87 7.07
CA SER A 88 -14.26 -12.91 7.19
C SER A 88 -14.95 -12.95 8.56
N LYS A 89 -14.68 -13.96 9.39
CA LYS A 89 -15.09 -14.01 10.80
C LYS A 89 -14.25 -13.12 11.71
N LYS A 90 -13.10 -12.63 11.22
CA LYS A 90 -12.10 -11.87 12.00
C LYS A 90 -11.76 -10.52 11.40
N LEU A 91 -11.76 -10.42 10.08
CA LEU A 91 -11.48 -9.20 9.32
C LEU A 91 -12.72 -8.77 8.55
N ASP A 92 -12.74 -7.53 8.07
CA ASP A 92 -13.77 -7.09 7.15
C ASP A 92 -13.67 -7.80 5.79
N ILE A 93 -14.70 -7.61 4.97
CA ILE A 93 -14.90 -8.35 3.72
C ILE A 93 -13.82 -8.00 2.67
N GLY A 94 -13.31 -6.76 2.66
CA GLY A 94 -12.30 -6.32 1.72
C GLY A 94 -10.98 -7.04 1.97
N GLU A 95 -10.52 -7.01 3.22
CA GLU A 95 -9.27 -7.63 3.64
C GLU A 95 -9.34 -9.16 3.59
N ALA A 96 -10.48 -9.76 3.98
CA ALA A 96 -10.70 -11.18 3.82
C ALA A 96 -10.60 -11.62 2.35
N GLY A 97 -11.19 -10.84 1.43
CA GLY A 97 -11.09 -11.06 0.00
C GLY A 97 -9.65 -10.97 -0.50
N ALA A 98 -8.90 -9.96 -0.07
CA ALA A 98 -7.50 -9.76 -0.43
C ALA A 98 -6.59 -10.92 0.03
N ILE A 99 -6.77 -11.39 1.27
CA ILE A 99 -5.98 -12.51 1.82
C ILE A 99 -6.34 -13.83 1.13
N ALA A 100 -7.63 -14.12 0.96
CA ALA A 100 -8.07 -15.33 0.27
C ALA A 100 -7.60 -15.35 -1.20
N GLN A 101 -7.49 -14.18 -1.83
CA GLN A 101 -6.89 -14.03 -3.15
C GLN A 101 -5.38 -14.29 -3.12
N ALA A 102 -4.67 -13.75 -2.12
CA ALA A 102 -3.22 -13.91 -1.95
C ALA A 102 -2.83 -15.38 -1.83
N GLU A 103 -3.56 -16.13 -1.02
CA GLU A 103 -3.34 -17.57 -0.84
C GLU A 103 -3.60 -18.35 -2.13
N LYS A 104 -4.74 -18.11 -2.78
CA LYS A 104 -5.09 -18.78 -4.05
C LYS A 104 -4.06 -18.52 -5.15
N THR A 105 -3.57 -17.29 -5.24
CA THR A 105 -2.64 -16.85 -6.30
C THR A 105 -1.17 -16.97 -5.92
N ARG A 106 -0.88 -17.42 -4.70
CA ARG A 106 0.46 -17.52 -4.11
C ARG A 106 1.24 -16.20 -4.15
N VAL A 107 0.52 -15.08 -4.03
CA VAL A 107 1.14 -13.75 -3.97
C VAL A 107 1.67 -13.49 -2.56
N ARG A 108 2.94 -13.10 -2.49
CA ARG A 108 3.66 -12.89 -1.22
C ARG A 108 3.56 -11.45 -0.71
N TRP A 109 3.23 -10.50 -1.57
CA TRP A 109 3.27 -9.07 -1.23
C TRP A 109 1.85 -8.53 -1.14
N PHE A 110 1.45 -8.14 0.06
CA PHE A 110 0.17 -7.50 0.31
C PHE A 110 0.40 -6.06 0.78
N ILE A 111 -0.11 -5.08 0.03
CA ILE A 111 -0.01 -3.67 0.41
C ILE A 111 -1.34 -3.21 1.00
N SER A 112 -1.30 -2.82 2.27
CA SER A 112 -2.45 -2.37 3.07
C SER A 112 -2.01 -1.38 4.15
N ASP A 113 -2.77 -0.30 4.31
CA ASP A 113 -2.58 0.69 5.37
C ASP A 113 -3.45 0.43 6.61
N ASP A 114 -4.24 -0.66 6.64
CA ASP A 114 -4.96 -1.09 7.83
C ASP A 114 -4.08 -1.92 8.77
N ILE A 115 -3.36 -1.18 9.62
CA ILE A 115 -2.44 -1.73 10.62
C ILE A 115 -3.13 -2.66 11.64
N LYS A 116 -4.46 -2.62 11.78
CA LYS A 116 -5.18 -3.45 12.76
C LYS A 116 -5.18 -4.92 12.35
N ASN A 117 -5.10 -5.18 11.05
CA ASN A 117 -5.20 -6.52 10.48
C ASN A 117 -3.83 -7.23 10.46
N LEU A 118 -2.74 -6.45 10.54
CA LEU A 118 -1.36 -6.93 10.46
C LEU A 118 -1.00 -8.05 11.46
N PRO A 119 -1.37 -7.97 12.76
CA PRO A 119 -1.06 -9.03 13.71
C PRO A 119 -1.72 -10.36 13.35
N PHE A 120 -3.00 -10.32 12.92
CA PHE A 120 -3.73 -11.52 12.52
C PHE A 120 -3.09 -12.16 11.28
N ILE A 121 -2.79 -11.37 10.25
CA ILE A 121 -2.21 -11.88 9.00
C ILE A 121 -0.84 -12.50 9.27
N THR A 122 0.03 -11.79 9.99
CA THR A 122 1.40 -12.25 10.27
C THR A 122 1.45 -13.53 11.11
N GLN A 123 0.44 -13.78 11.95
CA GLN A 123 0.37 -15.01 12.77
C GLN A 123 -0.17 -16.22 12.00
N ASN A 124 -1.08 -16.01 11.05
CA ASN A 124 -1.80 -17.09 10.38
C ASN A 124 -1.29 -17.38 8.96
N TYR A 125 -0.63 -16.41 8.31
CA TYR A 125 -0.21 -16.48 6.91
C TYR A 125 1.25 -16.02 6.75
N ASN A 126 2.20 -16.85 7.20
CA ASN A 126 3.63 -16.53 7.25
C ASN A 126 4.27 -16.26 5.87
N ASN A 127 3.65 -16.73 4.80
CA ASN A 127 4.05 -16.51 3.41
C ASN A 127 3.63 -15.15 2.86
N ILE A 128 2.64 -14.49 3.49
CA ILE A 128 2.17 -13.16 3.11
C ILE A 128 2.93 -12.11 3.92
N ARG A 129 3.59 -11.20 3.21
CA ARG A 129 4.26 -10.04 3.78
C ARG A 129 3.39 -8.81 3.58
N VAL A 130 2.99 -8.20 4.69
CA VAL A 130 2.11 -7.02 4.69
C VAL A 130 2.94 -5.76 4.89
N TYR A 131 2.78 -4.78 4.00
CA TYR A 131 3.41 -3.47 4.10
C TYR A 131 2.40 -2.36 3.76
N SER A 132 2.63 -1.13 4.22
CA SER A 132 1.77 -0.01 3.86
C SER A 132 2.16 0.64 2.52
N ILE A 133 1.38 1.64 2.07
CA ILE A 133 1.78 2.44 0.90
C ILE A 133 3.15 3.09 1.09
N TYR A 134 3.54 3.37 2.33
CA TYR A 134 4.81 4.00 2.63
C TYR A 134 5.99 3.14 2.19
N PHE A 135 5.87 1.81 2.24
CA PHE A 135 6.87 0.90 1.68
C PHE A 135 7.09 1.11 0.18
N LEU A 136 6.03 1.29 -0.61
CA LEU A 136 6.14 1.62 -2.04
C LEU A 136 6.80 2.99 -2.25
N ILE A 137 6.48 3.97 -1.40
CA ILE A 137 7.14 5.29 -1.42
C ILE A 137 8.64 5.15 -1.10
N CYS A 138 9.01 4.31 -0.13
CA CYS A 138 10.41 4.05 0.20
C CYS A 138 11.16 3.40 -0.97
N LEU A 139 10.56 2.40 -1.61
CA LEU A 139 11.15 1.77 -2.78
C LEU A 139 11.32 2.75 -3.95
N ALA A 140 10.36 3.65 -4.14
CA ALA A 140 10.46 4.70 -5.15
C ALA A 140 11.56 5.72 -4.83
N ASP A 141 11.70 6.12 -3.56
CA ASP A 141 12.78 6.99 -3.09
C ASP A 141 14.16 6.37 -3.34
N ILE A 142 14.33 5.11 -2.93
CA ILE A 142 15.57 4.35 -3.11
C ILE A 142 15.91 4.17 -4.59
N SER A 143 14.89 3.98 -5.43
CA SER A 143 15.05 3.80 -6.89
C SER A 143 15.21 5.12 -7.66
N GLY A 144 15.19 6.28 -7.00
CA GLY A 144 15.29 7.59 -7.65
C GLY A 144 14.05 7.97 -8.49
N LEU A 145 12.89 7.37 -8.21
CA LEU A 145 11.64 7.63 -8.93
C LEU A 145 10.85 8.81 -8.36
N LEU A 146 11.25 9.34 -7.19
CA LEU A 146 10.62 10.50 -6.57
C LEU A 146 11.44 11.76 -6.86
N ALA A 147 10.77 12.81 -7.35
CA ALA A 147 11.40 14.12 -7.54
C ALA A 147 11.81 14.76 -6.20
N ASP A 148 10.93 14.71 -5.20
CA ASP A 148 11.21 15.17 -3.84
C ASP A 148 10.48 14.28 -2.81
N TYR A 149 11.25 13.49 -2.07
CA TYR A 149 10.73 12.63 -1.02
C TYR A 149 10.00 13.38 0.09
N ASN A 150 10.50 14.55 0.54
CA ASN A 150 9.91 15.26 1.67
C ASN A 150 8.51 15.77 1.32
N VAL A 151 8.32 16.27 0.10
CA VAL A 151 7.00 16.69 -0.40
C VAL A 151 6.02 15.52 -0.39
N VAL A 152 6.44 14.36 -0.91
CA VAL A 152 5.60 13.15 -0.94
C VAL A 152 5.22 12.70 0.48
N ILE A 153 6.17 12.73 1.42
CA ILE A 153 5.89 12.37 2.81
C ILE A 153 4.93 13.36 3.47
N LYS A 154 5.05 14.66 3.22
CA LYS A 154 4.08 15.64 3.73
C LYS A 154 2.65 15.34 3.24
N GLU A 155 2.48 15.03 1.95
CA GLU A 155 1.17 14.64 1.39
C GLU A 155 0.65 13.35 2.05
N PHE A 156 1.51 12.33 2.15
CA PHE A 156 1.17 11.06 2.81
C PHE A 156 0.71 11.26 4.26
N LEU A 157 1.44 12.07 5.04
CA LEU A 157 1.10 12.39 6.43
C LEU A 157 -0.22 13.17 6.55
N ALA A 158 -0.51 14.06 5.60
CA ALA A 158 -1.76 14.80 5.54
C ALA A 158 -2.95 13.87 5.27
N ILE A 159 -2.82 12.94 4.30
CA ILE A 159 -3.85 11.93 4.00
C ILE A 159 -4.09 11.05 5.23
N ARG A 160 -3.02 10.66 5.92
CA ARG A 160 -3.07 9.89 7.17
C ARG A 160 -3.63 10.66 8.37
N LYS A 161 -3.90 11.96 8.24
CA LYS A 161 -4.37 12.82 9.33
C LYS A 161 -3.42 12.77 10.54
N TYR A 162 -2.10 12.73 10.28
CA TYR A 162 -1.07 12.58 11.31
C TYR A 162 -1.13 13.67 12.40
N SER A 163 -1.56 14.89 12.05
CA SER A 163 -1.75 15.99 13.01
C SER A 163 -2.68 15.61 14.18
N TYR A 164 -3.68 14.74 13.93
CA TYR A 164 -4.65 14.29 14.92
C TYR A 164 -4.19 13.08 15.73
N PHE A 165 -3.01 12.52 15.44
CA PHE A 165 -2.50 11.38 16.19
C PHE A 165 -2.08 11.81 17.59
N ASN A 166 -2.51 11.06 18.59
CA ASN A 166 -1.98 11.17 19.95
C ASN A 166 -0.52 10.67 20.03
N SER A 167 0.17 10.95 21.13
CA SER A 167 1.58 10.60 21.32
C SER A 167 1.90 9.10 21.15
N LYS A 168 1.01 8.21 21.64
CA LYS A 168 1.17 6.76 21.49
C LYS A 168 1.13 6.34 20.02
N THR A 169 0.13 6.81 19.29
CA THR A 169 -0.08 6.52 17.87
C THR A 169 1.07 7.07 17.02
N ARG A 170 1.55 8.28 17.31
CA ARG A 170 2.73 8.86 16.64
C ARG A 170 3.98 8.01 16.83
N LYS A 171 4.23 7.50 18.05
CA LYS A 171 5.38 6.63 18.33
C LYS A 171 5.31 5.32 17.55
N GLN A 172 4.15 4.66 17.54
CA GLN A 172 3.92 3.43 16.79
C GLN A 172 4.09 3.66 15.28
N PHE A 173 3.51 4.73 14.77
CA PHE A 173 3.61 5.10 13.36
C PHE A 173 5.06 5.38 12.93
N LYS A 174 5.82 6.20 13.71
CA LYS A 174 7.25 6.44 13.46
C LYS A 174 8.07 5.14 13.45
N ALA A 175 7.75 4.20 14.33
CA ALA A 175 8.41 2.88 14.34
C ALA A 175 8.08 2.08 13.07
N SER A 176 6.83 2.11 12.62
CA SER A 176 6.40 1.48 11.36
C SER A 176 7.15 2.05 10.15
N LEU A 177 7.25 3.39 10.04
CA LEU A 177 8.01 4.02 8.95
C LEU A 177 9.49 3.57 8.95
N ARG A 178 10.13 3.51 10.12
CA ARG A 178 11.51 3.02 10.23
C ARG A 178 11.66 1.57 9.80
N TYR A 179 10.71 0.73 10.19
CA TYR A 179 10.68 -0.66 9.80
C TYR A 179 10.55 -0.80 8.29
N GLU A 180 9.54 -0.19 7.68
CA GLU A 180 9.29 -0.31 6.23
C GLU A 180 10.43 0.27 5.38
N TYR A 181 11.02 1.40 5.76
CA TYR A 181 12.17 1.94 5.04
C TYR A 181 13.38 0.99 5.14
N THR A 182 13.57 0.35 6.31
CA THR A 182 14.63 -0.65 6.50
C THR A 182 14.39 -1.88 5.63
N GLU A 183 13.16 -2.38 5.57
CA GLU A 183 12.78 -3.51 4.73
C GLU A 183 12.93 -3.16 3.24
N ALA A 184 12.61 -1.93 2.83
CA ALA A 184 12.81 -1.47 1.46
C ALA A 184 14.29 -1.44 1.07
N LEU A 185 15.18 -0.97 1.97
CA LEU A 185 16.64 -1.02 1.76
C LEU A 185 17.15 -2.46 1.63
N LYS A 186 16.71 -3.35 2.52
CA LYS A 186 17.07 -4.78 2.44
C LYS A 186 16.61 -5.40 1.14
N LEU A 187 15.37 -5.11 0.73
CA LEU A 187 14.80 -5.57 -0.52
C LEU A 187 15.64 -5.05 -1.71
N TYR A 188 16.09 -3.81 -1.67
CA TYR A 188 16.96 -3.26 -2.72
C TYR A 188 18.42 -3.74 -2.67
N GLY A 189 18.80 -4.53 -1.66
CA GLY A 189 20.19 -4.99 -1.46
C GLY A 189 21.12 -3.92 -0.89
N ILE A 190 20.59 -2.85 -0.30
CA ILE A 190 21.36 -1.77 0.31
C ILE A 190 21.55 -2.05 1.81
N SER A 191 22.79 -1.92 2.28
CA SER A 191 23.12 -2.12 3.69
C SER A 191 22.42 -1.09 4.59
N TYR A 192 22.03 -1.53 5.79
CA TYR A 192 21.40 -0.66 6.79
C TYR A 192 22.30 0.52 7.16
N ASN A 193 21.76 1.75 7.04
CA ASN A 193 22.42 2.97 7.47
C ASN A 193 21.53 3.74 8.45
N LYS A 194 21.92 3.75 9.73
CA LYS A 194 21.18 4.40 10.82
C LYS A 194 20.98 5.90 10.58
N LYS A 195 21.98 6.62 10.06
CA LYS A 195 21.90 8.07 9.80
C LYS A 195 20.90 8.36 8.69
N LEU A 196 20.97 7.62 7.60
CA LEU A 196 20.02 7.74 6.48
C LEU A 196 18.57 7.51 6.93
N ILE A 197 18.33 6.39 7.61
CA ILE A 197 16.97 6.02 8.07
C ILE A 197 16.44 7.08 9.05
N SER A 198 17.24 7.50 10.03
CA SER A 198 16.81 8.55 10.95
C SER A 198 16.48 9.86 10.24
N ARG A 199 17.24 10.26 9.22
CA ARG A 199 16.92 11.44 8.41
C ARG A 199 15.62 11.25 7.63
N LYS A 200 15.44 10.11 6.96
CA LYS A 200 14.29 9.81 6.09
C LYS A 200 12.99 9.55 6.85
N THR A 201 13.05 9.19 8.12
CA THR A 201 11.86 8.91 8.94
C THR A 201 11.65 9.92 10.08
N SER A 202 12.42 11.01 10.12
CA SER A 202 12.24 12.06 11.13
C SER A 202 11.06 12.96 10.74
N ILE A 203 9.85 12.53 11.08
CA ILE A 203 8.62 13.26 10.72
C ILE A 203 8.67 14.73 11.15
N ASP A 204 9.15 15.02 12.36
CA ASP A 204 9.15 16.38 12.90
C ASP A 204 10.14 17.29 12.13
N THR A 205 11.20 16.72 11.55
CA THR A 205 12.12 17.44 10.65
C THR A 205 11.49 17.63 9.28
N ILE A 206 10.85 16.59 8.75
CA ILE A 206 10.19 16.61 7.44
C ILE A 206 9.04 17.62 7.41
N LEU A 207 8.30 17.79 8.51
CA LEU A 207 7.22 18.77 8.57
C LEU A 207 7.71 20.22 8.67
N LYS A 208 8.96 20.45 9.08
CA LYS A 208 9.56 21.80 9.23
C LYS A 208 10.24 22.31 7.95
N ASN A 209 10.79 21.41 7.15
CA ASN A 209 11.46 21.70 5.87
C ASN A 209 10.47 21.47 4.74
#